data_AF-A0A1S1Q321-F1
#
_entry.id   AF-A0A1S1Q321-F1
#
_cell.length_a   1.000
_cell.length_b   1.000
_cell.length_c   1.000
_cell.angle_alpha   90.00
_cell.angle_beta   90.00
_cell.angle_gamma   90.00
#
_symmetry.space_group_name_H-M   'P 1'
#
loop_
_entity.id
_entity.type
_entity.pdbx_description
1 polymer ?
#
loop_
_entity_poly.entity_id
_entity_poly.type
_entity_poly.pdbx_seq_one_letter_code
_entity_poly.pdbx_strand_id
1 'polypeptide(L)'
;MPAQTPVASTLVVRTRAELAAALGGPARGVRGVVMTMGALHRGHATLIREARRRADQVIVTIFVNPLQFGPGEDLDRYPRTFDADLDVCRREGADIVYAPSAVHDPAPLVTLSAGPLGGILEGASRPGHFDGMLTLVGTLFHLVRPDVAFFGRKDAQQLVCIRRMVADLAFPLEVVGVPTVRDDDGLALSSRNAYLDAGQRRSALALVRSLTAGAARATEGPTAVLAAAREVLAMEAGVDLDYLTLANPSDLGPVAEGPALLLVAARVGTTRLIDNIDLVLAGASRPAAVFAHDGYQGV
;
A
#
# COMPACT_ATOMS: atom_id res chain seq x y z
N MET A 1 34.64 -19.50 -7.12
CA MET A 1 33.89 -18.22 -7.02
C MET A 1 32.85 -18.24 -8.12
N PRO A 2 31.54 -18.13 -7.84
CA PRO A 2 30.57 -18.04 -8.92
C PRO A 2 30.82 -16.73 -9.68
N ALA A 3 30.92 -16.81 -11.00
CA ALA A 3 31.08 -15.66 -11.87
C ALA A 3 29.90 -14.70 -11.63
N GLN A 4 30.19 -13.45 -11.26
CA GLN A 4 29.20 -12.40 -11.22
C GLN A 4 28.72 -12.18 -12.66
N THR A 5 27.48 -12.58 -12.94
CA THR A 5 26.78 -12.21 -14.17
C THR A 5 26.87 -10.68 -14.31
N PRO A 6 27.24 -10.13 -15.49
CA PRO A 6 27.26 -8.69 -15.68
C PRO A 6 25.90 -8.12 -15.32
N VAL A 7 25.84 -7.20 -14.35
CA VAL A 7 24.61 -6.46 -14.05
C VAL A 7 24.30 -5.68 -15.33
N ALA A 8 23.25 -6.08 -16.05
CA ALA A 8 22.77 -5.32 -17.19
C ALA A 8 22.52 -3.88 -16.72
N SER A 9 23.08 -2.90 -17.44
CA SER A 9 22.94 -1.50 -17.05
C SER A 9 21.47 -1.08 -17.11
N THR A 10 20.92 -0.59 -15.98
CA THR A 10 19.56 -0.04 -15.93
C THR A 10 19.40 1.10 -16.94
N LEU A 11 18.46 0.95 -17.87
CA LEU A 11 18.12 1.96 -18.87
C LEU A 11 17.20 3.01 -18.24
N VAL A 12 17.54 4.30 -18.38
CA VAL A 12 16.66 5.40 -17.97
C VAL A 12 15.92 5.93 -19.20
N VAL A 13 14.59 6.02 -19.09
CA VAL A 13 13.72 6.62 -20.11
C VAL A 13 12.85 7.70 -19.48
N ARG A 14 12.60 8.79 -20.20
CA ARG A 14 11.88 9.99 -19.72
C ARG A 14 10.68 10.37 -20.56
N THR A 15 10.53 9.84 -21.77
CA THR A 15 9.35 10.10 -22.60
C THR A 15 8.55 8.83 -22.86
N ARG A 16 7.28 8.98 -23.24
CA ARG A 16 6.44 7.86 -23.68
C ARG A 16 7.04 7.16 -24.91
N ALA A 17 7.66 7.93 -25.82
CA ALA A 17 8.30 7.38 -27.01
C ALA A 17 9.54 6.54 -26.67
N GLU A 18 10.38 7.02 -25.76
CA GLU A 18 11.54 6.26 -25.26
C GLU A 18 11.10 5.00 -24.51
N LEU A 19 10.07 5.09 -23.67
CA LEU A 19 9.50 3.92 -23.01
C LEU A 19 8.97 2.92 -24.04
N ALA A 20 8.17 3.36 -25.02
CA ALA A 20 7.64 2.48 -26.06
C ALA A 20 8.77 1.81 -26.87
N ALA A 21 9.82 2.55 -27.21
CA ALA A 21 10.99 2.01 -27.89
C ALA A 21 11.73 0.96 -27.03
N ALA A 22 11.92 1.24 -25.74
CA ALA A 22 12.54 0.31 -24.80
C ALA A 22 11.73 -0.97 -24.57
N LEU A 23 10.40 -0.89 -24.70
CA LEU A 23 9.47 -2.02 -24.56
C LEU A 23 9.17 -2.75 -25.88
N GLY A 24 9.53 -2.18 -27.03
CA GLY A 24 9.16 -2.65 -28.38
C GLY A 24 9.99 -3.81 -28.93
N GLY A 25 11.00 -4.28 -28.20
CA GLY A 25 11.71 -5.51 -28.52
C GLY A 25 10.88 -6.78 -28.28
N PRO A 26 11.37 -7.97 -28.65
CA PRO A 26 10.71 -9.23 -28.34
C PRO A 26 10.36 -9.33 -26.85
N ALA A 27 9.14 -9.74 -26.52
CA ALA A 27 8.70 -9.91 -25.14
C ALA A 27 9.67 -10.87 -24.42
N ARG A 28 10.32 -10.38 -23.35
CA ARG A 28 11.38 -11.11 -22.64
C ARG A 28 10.86 -12.09 -21.59
N GLY A 29 9.59 -12.49 -21.68
CA GLY A 29 8.89 -13.22 -20.62
C GLY A 29 8.05 -12.27 -19.77
N VAL A 30 7.94 -12.56 -18.47
CA VAL A 30 7.09 -11.85 -17.52
C VAL A 30 7.64 -10.44 -17.26
N ARG A 31 6.82 -9.42 -17.45
CA ARG A 31 7.14 -8.01 -17.15
C ARG A 31 6.54 -7.60 -15.82
N GLY A 32 7.41 -7.24 -14.88
CA GLY A 32 7.06 -6.68 -13.58
C GLY A 32 7.18 -5.17 -13.53
N VAL A 33 6.26 -4.49 -12.84
CA VAL A 33 6.37 -3.05 -12.57
C VAL A 33 6.32 -2.72 -11.08
N VAL A 34 7.20 -1.82 -10.65
CA VAL A 34 7.16 -1.17 -9.33
C VAL A 34 6.93 0.31 -9.54
N MET A 35 5.83 0.85 -9.02
CA MET A 35 5.43 2.23 -9.27
C MET A 35 5.70 3.07 -8.03
N THR A 36 6.52 4.12 -8.19
CA THR A 36 6.98 4.95 -7.06
C THR A 36 6.90 6.43 -7.39
N MET A 37 6.92 7.26 -6.34
CA MET A 37 7.09 8.71 -6.45
C MET A 37 8.55 9.17 -6.27
N GLY A 38 9.52 8.24 -6.20
CA GLY A 38 10.91 8.55 -5.83
C GLY A 38 11.14 8.60 -4.31
N ALA A 39 12.32 9.11 -3.91
CA ALA A 39 12.82 9.06 -2.54
C ALA A 39 12.83 7.63 -1.97
N LEU A 40 13.52 6.75 -2.71
CA LEU A 40 13.49 5.31 -2.48
C LEU A 40 14.17 4.95 -1.16
N HIS A 41 13.60 3.96 -0.48
CA HIS A 41 14.05 3.46 0.82
C HIS A 41 13.96 1.94 0.85
N ARG A 42 14.32 1.29 1.97
CA ARG A 42 14.32 -0.18 2.10
C ARG A 42 12.98 -0.84 1.71
N GLY A 43 11.85 -0.18 1.98
CA GLY A 43 10.53 -0.60 1.47
C GLY A 43 10.49 -0.73 -0.07
N HIS A 44 10.85 0.33 -0.80
CA HIS A 44 10.94 0.32 -2.25
C HIS A 44 11.97 -0.69 -2.78
N ALA A 45 13.13 -0.80 -2.14
CA ALA A 45 14.14 -1.79 -2.50
C ALA A 45 13.60 -3.22 -2.39
N THR A 46 12.78 -3.52 -1.39
CA THR A 46 12.09 -4.83 -1.27
C THR A 46 11.08 -5.04 -2.40
N LEU A 47 10.31 -4.02 -2.81
CA LEU A 47 9.42 -4.15 -3.98
C LEU A 47 10.18 -4.54 -5.25
N ILE A 48 11.32 -3.91 -5.51
CA ILE A 48 12.15 -4.18 -6.69
C ILE A 48 12.74 -5.59 -6.62
N ARG A 49 13.22 -6.02 -5.45
CA ARG A 49 13.70 -7.40 -5.25
C ARG A 49 12.61 -8.44 -5.47
N GLU A 50 11.41 -8.22 -4.93
CA GLU A 50 10.28 -9.12 -5.15
C GLU A 50 9.87 -9.17 -6.62
N ALA A 51 9.89 -8.02 -7.32
CA ALA A 51 9.67 -7.97 -8.76
C ALA A 51 10.72 -8.79 -9.51
N ARG A 52 12.00 -8.62 -9.18
CA ARG A 52 13.11 -9.35 -9.82
C ARG A 52 13.04 -10.86 -9.64
N ARG A 53 12.46 -11.34 -8.53
CA ARG A 53 12.24 -12.77 -8.27
C ARG A 53 11.12 -13.40 -9.11
N ARG A 54 10.17 -12.60 -9.60
CA ARG A 54 8.95 -13.08 -10.29
C ARG A 54 8.85 -12.67 -11.75
N ALA A 55 9.59 -11.65 -12.16
CA ALA A 55 9.58 -11.12 -13.52
C ALA A 55 10.93 -11.35 -14.20
N ASP A 56 10.91 -11.46 -15.52
CA ASP A 56 12.07 -11.50 -16.41
C ASP A 56 12.56 -10.09 -16.76
N GLN A 57 11.65 -9.12 -16.81
CA GLN A 57 11.93 -7.70 -17.00
C GLN A 57 11.30 -6.87 -15.86
N VAL A 58 12.09 -6.08 -15.14
CA VAL A 58 11.65 -5.22 -14.05
C VAL A 58 11.71 -3.76 -14.46
N ILE A 59 10.57 -3.09 -14.37
CA ILE A 59 10.40 -1.67 -14.67
C ILE A 59 10.08 -0.94 -13.37
N VAL A 60 10.79 0.15 -13.10
CA VAL A 60 10.49 1.06 -12.00
C VAL A 60 10.01 2.39 -12.56
N THR A 61 8.87 2.90 -12.09
CA THR A 61 8.46 4.27 -12.39
C THR A 61 8.83 5.19 -11.24
N ILE A 62 9.37 6.37 -11.57
CA ILE A 62 9.66 7.45 -10.61
C ILE A 62 8.93 8.69 -11.08
N PHE A 63 7.77 8.97 -10.50
CA PHE A 63 6.98 10.14 -10.88
C PHE A 63 6.14 10.63 -9.70
N VAL A 64 6.36 11.87 -9.27
CA VAL A 64 5.51 12.54 -8.28
C VAL A 64 4.25 13.01 -8.98
N ASN A 65 3.12 12.36 -8.70
CA ASN A 65 1.85 12.60 -9.38
C ASN A 65 1.13 13.84 -8.85
N PRO A 66 0.98 14.95 -9.60
CA PRO A 66 0.25 16.11 -9.08
C PRO A 66 -1.23 15.83 -8.81
N LEU A 67 -1.85 14.89 -9.56
CA LEU A 67 -3.29 14.63 -9.47
C LEU A 67 -3.74 14.04 -8.13
N GLN A 68 -2.83 13.43 -7.38
CA GLN A 68 -3.16 12.80 -6.09
C GLN A 68 -2.85 13.71 -4.88
N PHE A 69 -2.47 14.97 -5.11
CA PHE A 69 -2.23 15.95 -4.04
C PHE A 69 -3.34 16.99 -4.01
N GLY A 70 -3.93 17.18 -2.83
CA GLY A 70 -4.89 18.27 -2.58
C GLY A 70 -4.21 19.63 -2.39
N PRO A 71 -4.97 20.74 -2.42
CA PRO A 71 -4.46 22.07 -2.06
C PRO A 71 -3.82 22.07 -0.66
N GLY A 72 -2.60 22.58 -0.54
CA GLY A 72 -1.87 22.64 0.73
C GLY A 72 -1.20 21.33 1.18
N GLU A 73 -1.35 20.24 0.41
CA GLU A 73 -0.55 19.04 0.62
C GLU A 73 0.91 19.24 0.18
N ASP A 74 1.77 18.27 0.50
CA ASP A 74 3.22 18.38 0.44
C ASP A 74 3.84 18.22 -0.96
N LEU A 75 3.12 18.52 -2.05
CA LEU A 75 3.60 18.34 -3.43
C LEU A 75 4.93 19.06 -3.69
N ASP A 76 5.01 20.35 -3.35
CA ASP A 76 6.22 21.17 -3.57
C ASP A 76 7.39 20.78 -2.66
N ARG A 77 7.08 20.17 -1.51
CA ARG A 77 8.07 19.73 -0.52
C ARG A 77 8.45 18.25 -0.67
N TYR A 78 7.83 17.53 -1.61
CA TYR A 78 8.08 16.11 -1.77
C TYR A 78 9.54 15.88 -2.20
N PRO A 79 10.31 15.01 -1.51
CA PRO A 79 11.73 14.82 -1.79
C PRO A 79 11.97 14.29 -3.21
N ARG A 80 12.94 14.88 -3.90
CA ARG A 80 13.36 14.49 -5.26
C ARG A 80 14.85 14.16 -5.26
N THR A 81 15.18 12.88 -5.19
CA THR A 81 16.54 12.37 -5.01
C THR A 81 16.92 11.41 -6.15
N PHE A 82 16.75 11.85 -7.39
CA PHE A 82 16.78 10.98 -8.57
C PHE A 82 18.05 10.12 -8.69
N ASP A 83 19.24 10.68 -8.44
CA ASP A 83 20.49 9.92 -8.55
C ASP A 83 20.58 8.82 -7.48
N ALA A 84 20.20 9.12 -6.23
CA ALA A 84 20.15 8.14 -5.16
C ALA A 84 19.07 7.07 -5.44
N ASP A 85 17.93 7.46 -5.98
CA ASP A 85 16.85 6.55 -6.37
C ASP A 85 17.33 5.59 -7.49
N LEU A 86 18.05 6.11 -8.47
CA LEU A 86 18.60 5.32 -9.57
C LEU A 86 19.63 4.30 -9.10
N ASP A 87 20.46 4.65 -8.10
CA ASP A 87 21.41 3.72 -7.51
C ASP A 87 20.71 2.60 -6.73
N VAL A 88 19.58 2.88 -6.07
CA VAL A 88 18.71 1.83 -5.51
C VAL A 88 18.19 0.93 -6.63
N CYS A 89 17.60 1.50 -7.69
CA CYS A 89 17.08 0.73 -8.82
C CYS A 89 18.13 -0.19 -9.45
N ARG A 90 19.34 0.30 -9.71
CA ARG A 90 20.46 -0.47 -10.26
C ARG A 90 20.85 -1.62 -9.35
N ARG A 91 21.04 -1.35 -8.06
CA ARG A 91 21.47 -2.36 -7.09
C ARG A 91 20.45 -3.48 -6.91
N GLU A 92 19.17 -3.15 -6.94
CA GLU A 92 18.10 -4.15 -6.74
C GLU A 92 17.67 -4.86 -8.05
N GLY A 93 18.28 -4.50 -9.20
CA GLY A 93 18.12 -5.23 -10.45
C GLY A 93 16.96 -4.74 -11.35
N ALA A 94 16.65 -3.44 -11.32
CA ALA A 94 15.74 -2.84 -12.29
C ALA A 94 16.38 -2.79 -13.69
N ASP A 95 15.64 -3.24 -14.72
CA ASP A 95 16.09 -3.18 -16.10
C ASP A 95 15.83 -1.80 -16.73
N ILE A 96 14.66 -1.21 -16.42
CA ILE A 96 14.25 0.10 -16.94
C ILE A 96 13.75 0.98 -15.79
N VAL A 97 14.18 2.23 -15.75
CA VAL A 97 13.61 3.30 -14.92
C VAL A 97 12.89 4.29 -15.83
N TYR A 98 11.56 4.36 -15.72
CA TYR A 98 10.76 5.38 -16.37
C TYR A 98 10.56 6.57 -15.43
N ALA A 99 11.19 7.69 -15.76
CA ALA A 99 11.19 8.90 -14.94
C ALA A 99 10.79 10.14 -15.77
N PRO A 100 9.51 10.22 -16.18
CA PRO A 100 9.01 11.32 -16.99
C PRO A 100 8.95 12.63 -16.19
N SER A 101 9.12 13.75 -16.88
CA SER A 101 8.85 15.08 -16.30
C SER A 101 7.36 15.35 -16.13
N ALA A 102 6.53 14.79 -17.01
CA ALA A 102 5.08 14.84 -16.93
C ALA A 102 4.47 13.57 -17.54
N VAL A 103 3.41 13.06 -16.92
CA VAL A 103 2.58 11.98 -17.51
C VAL A 103 1.37 12.56 -18.21
N HIS A 104 0.67 13.52 -17.59
CA HIS A 104 -0.49 14.21 -18.16
C HIS A 104 -0.20 15.70 -18.28
N ASP A 105 0.17 16.13 -19.49
CA ASP A 105 0.32 17.53 -19.84
C ASP A 105 -0.26 17.77 -21.25
N PRO A 106 -1.38 18.49 -21.40
CA PRO A 106 -2.17 19.10 -20.32
C PRO A 106 -2.85 18.06 -19.41
N ALA A 107 -3.43 18.54 -18.30
CA ALA A 107 -4.19 17.70 -17.37
C ALA A 107 -5.31 16.92 -18.11
N PRO A 108 -5.60 15.68 -17.70
CA PRO A 108 -6.53 14.83 -18.43
C PRO A 108 -7.97 15.31 -18.22
N LEU A 109 -8.77 15.33 -19.29
CA LEU A 109 -10.21 15.62 -19.23
C LEU A 109 -11.04 14.41 -18.79
N VAL A 110 -10.48 13.20 -18.91
CA VAL A 110 -11.10 11.94 -18.52
C VAL A 110 -10.24 11.28 -17.46
N THR A 111 -10.85 10.92 -16.34
CA THR A 111 -10.20 10.36 -15.16
C THR A 111 -10.92 9.11 -14.67
N LEU A 112 -10.25 8.36 -13.79
CA LEU A 112 -10.86 7.26 -13.06
C LEU A 112 -11.33 7.74 -11.69
N SER A 113 -12.44 7.17 -11.20
CA SER A 113 -12.93 7.39 -9.84
C SER A 113 -12.77 6.13 -9.00
N ALA A 114 -12.37 6.31 -7.73
CA ALA A 114 -12.33 5.26 -6.72
C ALA A 114 -13.73 4.89 -6.18
N GLY A 115 -14.78 5.61 -6.60
CA GLY A 115 -16.15 5.35 -6.17
C GLY A 115 -16.29 5.40 -4.64
N PRO A 116 -17.07 4.50 -4.02
CA PRO A 116 -17.27 4.48 -2.58
C PRO A 116 -15.97 4.33 -1.76
N LEU A 117 -14.94 3.66 -2.29
CA LEU A 117 -13.65 3.50 -1.61
C LEU A 117 -12.92 4.83 -1.43
N GLY A 118 -13.18 5.80 -2.32
CA GLY A 118 -12.63 7.16 -2.23
C GLY A 118 -13.28 8.02 -1.14
N GLY A 119 -14.43 7.60 -0.58
CA GLY A 119 -15.19 8.36 0.42
C GLY A 119 -14.98 7.93 1.87
N ILE A 120 -14.10 6.95 2.13
CA ILE A 120 -13.86 6.38 3.47
C ILE A 120 -12.37 6.43 3.83
N LEU A 121 -12.06 6.31 5.13
CA LEU A 121 -10.68 6.22 5.64
C LEU A 121 -9.76 7.32 5.07
N GLU A 122 -8.65 6.96 4.43
CA GLU A 122 -7.74 7.94 3.82
C GLU A 122 -8.42 8.80 2.75
N GLY A 123 -9.41 8.25 2.05
CA GLY A 123 -10.18 8.97 1.03
C GLY A 123 -11.07 10.05 1.63
N ALA A 124 -11.66 9.79 2.80
CA ALA A 124 -12.39 10.80 3.56
C ALA A 124 -11.44 11.91 4.07
N SER A 125 -10.24 11.55 4.52
CA SER A 125 -9.23 12.51 4.96
C SER A 125 -8.58 13.29 3.82
N ARG A 126 -8.58 12.74 2.60
CA ARG A 126 -7.91 13.28 1.40
C ARG A 126 -8.83 13.16 0.17
N PRO A 127 -9.90 13.99 0.08
CA PRO A 127 -10.85 13.91 -1.03
C PRO A 127 -10.16 14.03 -2.39
N GLY A 128 -10.52 13.14 -3.33
CA GLY A 128 -9.93 13.08 -4.67
C GLY A 128 -8.55 12.42 -4.77
N HIS A 129 -7.89 12.11 -3.65
CA HIS A 129 -6.56 11.48 -3.64
C HIS A 129 -6.52 10.18 -4.45
N PHE A 130 -7.49 9.29 -4.21
CA PHE A 130 -7.53 7.99 -4.89
C PHE A 130 -7.96 8.08 -6.35
N ASP A 131 -8.76 9.08 -6.74
CA ASP A 131 -9.13 9.31 -8.14
C ASP A 131 -7.89 9.71 -8.96
N GLY A 132 -7.08 10.64 -8.42
CA GLY A 132 -5.81 11.02 -9.01
C GLY A 132 -4.78 9.89 -9.04
N MET A 133 -4.73 9.08 -7.98
CA MET A 133 -3.87 7.89 -7.90
C MET A 133 -4.27 6.84 -8.95
N LEU A 134 -5.55 6.44 -9.00
CA LEU A 134 -6.03 5.43 -9.96
C LEU A 134 -5.87 5.90 -11.40
N THR A 135 -6.15 7.17 -11.69
CA THR A 135 -5.95 7.75 -13.02
C THR A 135 -4.49 7.60 -13.49
N LEU A 136 -3.53 7.90 -12.62
CA LEU A 136 -2.12 7.70 -12.94
C LEU A 136 -1.77 6.22 -13.07
N VAL A 137 -2.18 5.39 -12.11
CA VAL A 137 -1.83 3.97 -12.09
C VAL A 137 -2.35 3.26 -13.33
N GLY A 138 -3.63 3.47 -13.69
CA GLY A 138 -4.22 2.93 -14.90
C GLY A 138 -3.52 3.41 -16.17
N THR A 139 -3.17 4.71 -16.25
CA THR A 139 -2.39 5.26 -17.38
C THR A 139 -1.04 4.54 -17.52
N LEU A 140 -0.31 4.38 -16.42
CA LEU A 140 1.00 3.73 -16.43
C LEU A 140 0.90 2.22 -16.72
N PHE A 141 -0.17 1.53 -16.31
CA PHE A 141 -0.41 0.15 -16.74
C PHE A 141 -0.58 0.04 -18.26
N HIS A 142 -1.27 0.98 -18.90
CA HIS A 142 -1.37 1.00 -20.37
C HIS A 142 -0.04 1.31 -21.06
N LEU A 143 0.78 2.19 -20.50
CA LEU A 143 2.09 2.53 -21.07
C LEU A 143 3.11 1.40 -20.89
N VAL A 144 3.16 0.80 -19.70
CA VAL A 144 4.13 -0.22 -19.33
C VAL A 144 3.73 -1.61 -19.83
N ARG A 145 2.42 -1.90 -19.89
CA ARG A 145 1.85 -3.23 -20.22
C ARG A 145 2.51 -4.35 -19.40
N PRO A 146 2.46 -4.29 -18.05
CA PRO A 146 3.04 -5.32 -17.20
C PRO A 146 2.15 -6.57 -17.15
N ASP A 147 2.74 -7.72 -16.85
CA ASP A 147 2.02 -8.93 -16.46
C ASP A 147 1.75 -8.94 -14.95
N VAL A 148 2.63 -8.30 -14.16
CA VAL A 148 2.52 -8.22 -12.69
C VAL A 148 2.97 -6.86 -12.17
N ALA A 149 2.24 -6.31 -11.20
CA ALA A 149 2.53 -5.04 -10.55
C ALA A 149 2.68 -5.21 -9.03
N PHE A 150 3.68 -4.55 -8.44
CA PHE A 150 4.04 -4.70 -7.04
C PHE A 150 3.77 -3.43 -6.25
N PHE A 151 3.02 -3.55 -5.16
CA PHE A 151 2.69 -2.45 -4.26
C PHE A 151 2.91 -2.87 -2.81
N GLY A 152 3.32 -1.93 -1.97
CA GLY A 152 3.48 -2.18 -0.53
C GLY A 152 2.13 -2.29 0.17
N ARG A 153 2.01 -3.23 1.13
CA ARG A 153 0.81 -3.37 1.98
C ARG A 153 0.62 -2.23 2.98
N LYS A 154 1.64 -1.39 3.21
CA LYS A 154 1.56 -0.24 4.10
C LYS A 154 0.39 0.69 3.74
N ASP A 155 0.22 0.97 2.45
CA ASP A 155 -0.89 1.77 1.93
C ASP A 155 -2.06 0.85 1.56
N ALA A 156 -2.64 0.17 2.56
CA ALA A 156 -3.62 -0.90 2.34
C ALA A 156 -4.84 -0.46 1.51
N GLN A 157 -5.41 0.70 1.79
CA GLN A 157 -6.55 1.20 1.01
C GLN A 157 -6.17 1.47 -0.45
N GLN A 158 -4.98 2.01 -0.71
CA GLN A 158 -4.46 2.16 -2.07
C GLN A 158 -4.40 0.80 -2.79
N LEU A 159 -3.87 -0.22 -2.12
CA LEU A 159 -3.79 -1.58 -2.68
C LEU A 159 -5.17 -2.16 -2.97
N VAL A 160 -6.17 -1.94 -2.10
CA VAL A 160 -7.55 -2.38 -2.36
C VAL A 160 -8.15 -1.63 -3.56
N CYS A 161 -8.01 -0.31 -3.63
CA CYS A 161 -8.46 0.50 -4.77
C CYS A 161 -7.86 0.01 -6.09
N ILE A 162 -6.55 -0.28 -6.11
CA ILE A 162 -5.86 -0.76 -7.33
C ILE A 162 -6.35 -2.16 -7.72
N ARG A 163 -6.51 -3.08 -6.75
CA ARG A 163 -7.05 -4.42 -7.02
C ARG A 163 -8.47 -4.36 -7.58
N ARG A 164 -9.32 -3.48 -7.04
CA ARG A 164 -10.68 -3.25 -7.54
C ARG A 164 -10.66 -2.66 -8.94
N MET A 165 -9.85 -1.64 -9.19
CA MET A 165 -9.67 -1.10 -10.54
C MET A 165 -9.26 -2.19 -11.54
N VAL A 166 -8.29 -3.05 -11.18
CA VAL A 166 -7.85 -4.14 -12.05
C VAL A 166 -8.94 -5.16 -12.32
N ALA A 167 -9.67 -5.59 -11.29
CA ALA A 167 -10.75 -6.58 -11.41
C ALA A 167 -11.97 -6.01 -12.15
N ASP A 168 -12.46 -4.84 -11.74
CA ASP A 168 -13.71 -4.25 -12.21
C ASP A 168 -13.59 -3.69 -13.64
N LEU A 169 -12.40 -3.24 -14.04
CA LEU A 169 -12.12 -2.70 -15.38
C LEU A 169 -11.32 -3.68 -16.26
N ALA A 170 -11.20 -4.94 -15.85
CA ALA A 170 -10.61 -6.03 -16.61
C ALA A 170 -9.16 -5.77 -17.12
N PHE A 171 -8.31 -5.17 -16.28
CA PHE A 171 -6.89 -5.05 -16.60
C PHE A 171 -6.23 -6.44 -16.60
N PRO A 172 -5.46 -6.80 -17.65
CA PRO A 172 -4.90 -8.14 -17.79
C PRO A 172 -3.56 -8.29 -17.05
N LEU A 173 -3.52 -8.01 -15.75
CA LEU A 173 -2.31 -8.13 -14.92
C LEU A 173 -2.60 -8.56 -13.48
N GLU A 174 -1.61 -9.17 -12.83
CA GLU A 174 -1.67 -9.51 -11.40
C GLU A 174 -1.19 -8.34 -10.52
N VAL A 175 -1.87 -8.10 -9.39
CA VAL A 175 -1.44 -7.11 -8.38
C VAL A 175 -0.93 -7.80 -7.12
N VAL A 176 0.39 -7.75 -6.91
CA VAL A 176 1.08 -8.37 -5.78
C VAL A 176 1.26 -7.34 -4.65
N GLY A 177 0.70 -7.66 -3.48
CA GLY A 177 0.91 -6.89 -2.25
C GLY A 177 2.11 -7.41 -1.46
N VAL A 178 3.17 -6.60 -1.34
CA VAL A 178 4.41 -6.93 -0.63
C VAL A 178 4.33 -6.47 0.83
N PRO A 179 4.71 -7.31 1.81
CA PRO A 179 4.64 -6.96 3.23
C PRO A 179 5.31 -5.62 3.57
N THR A 180 4.71 -4.89 4.51
CA THR A 180 5.26 -3.64 5.03
C THR A 180 6.65 -3.88 5.62
N VAL A 181 7.66 -3.19 5.08
CA VAL A 181 8.99 -3.18 5.69
C VAL A 181 8.96 -2.24 6.89
N ARG A 182 9.49 -2.73 8.01
CA ARG A 182 9.55 -2.00 9.28
C ARG A 182 11.01 -1.68 9.62
N ASP A 183 11.18 -0.63 10.40
CA ASP A 183 12.44 -0.31 11.07
C ASP A 183 12.70 -1.31 12.21
N ASP A 184 13.89 -1.26 12.81
CA ASP A 184 14.30 -2.24 13.83
C ASP A 184 13.44 -2.16 15.11
N ASP A 185 12.81 -1.00 15.37
CA ASP A 185 11.85 -0.78 16.44
C ASP A 185 10.40 -1.17 16.06
N GLY A 186 10.17 -1.66 14.84
CA GLY A 186 8.87 -2.09 14.34
C GLY A 186 8.05 -0.98 13.66
N LEU A 187 8.50 0.27 13.67
CA LEU A 187 7.80 1.36 12.97
C LEU A 187 7.75 1.08 11.46
N ALA A 188 6.57 1.17 10.85
CA ALA A 188 6.45 1.05 9.40
C ALA A 188 7.32 2.10 8.69
N LEU A 189 8.16 1.69 7.73
CA LEU A 189 9.01 2.63 7.02
C LEU A 189 8.17 3.57 6.14
N SER A 190 8.47 4.86 6.24
CA SER A 190 7.85 5.94 5.47
C SER A 190 8.87 7.05 5.27
N SER A 191 8.86 7.71 4.12
CA SER A 191 9.61 8.95 3.90
C SER A 191 9.25 10.03 4.94
N ARG A 192 7.97 10.07 5.35
CA ARG A 192 7.46 11.00 6.38
C ARG A 192 7.99 10.73 7.80
N ASN A 193 8.64 9.60 8.08
CA ASN A 193 9.23 9.34 9.41
C ASN A 193 10.37 10.31 9.73
N ALA A 194 11.00 10.92 8.70
CA ALA A 194 12.03 11.94 8.87
C ALA A 194 11.55 13.23 9.55
N TYR A 195 10.22 13.42 9.64
CA TYR A 195 9.62 14.60 10.29
C TYR A 195 9.42 14.42 11.81
N LEU A 196 9.64 13.21 12.33
CA LEU A 196 9.44 12.91 13.75
C LEU A 196 10.72 13.25 14.53
N ASP A 197 10.58 14.02 15.60
CA ASP A 197 11.63 14.11 16.62
C ASP A 197 11.73 12.80 17.43
N ALA A 198 12.73 12.70 18.31
CA ALA A 198 12.96 11.48 19.09
C ALA A 198 11.80 11.11 20.03
N GLY A 199 11.08 12.09 20.57
CA GLY A 199 9.90 11.87 21.41
C GLY A 199 8.71 11.40 20.59
N GLN A 200 8.43 12.11 19.49
CA GLN A 200 7.40 11.76 18.52
C GLN A 200 7.63 10.36 17.95
N ARG A 201 8.87 9.98 17.62
CA ARG A 201 9.18 8.64 17.15
C ARG A 201 8.82 7.57 18.19
N ARG A 202 9.10 7.79 19.48
CA ARG A 202 8.71 6.85 20.55
C ARG A 202 7.19 6.72 20.65
N SER A 203 6.46 7.83 20.56
CA SER A 203 4.99 7.80 20.57
C SER A 203 4.41 7.12 19.32
N ALA A 204 5.02 7.30 18.15
CA ALA A 204 4.60 6.64 16.91
C ALA A 204 4.64 5.10 16.99
N LEU A 205 5.48 4.52 17.87
CA LEU A 205 5.48 3.08 18.10
C LEU A 205 4.17 2.55 18.71
N ALA A 206 3.31 3.42 19.27
CA ALA A 206 2.00 3.00 19.75
C ALA A 206 1.10 2.46 18.61
N LEU A 207 1.31 2.88 17.37
CA LEU A 207 0.57 2.37 16.22
C LEU A 207 0.85 0.88 16.00
N VAL A 208 2.12 0.48 15.93
CA VAL A 208 2.44 -0.95 15.76
C VAL A 208 2.05 -1.76 17.00
N ARG A 209 2.24 -1.21 18.21
CA ARG A 209 1.81 -1.87 19.47
C ARG A 209 0.30 -2.10 19.50
N SER A 210 -0.50 -1.14 19.04
CA SER A 210 -1.96 -1.27 19.03
C SER A 210 -2.43 -2.31 18.02
N LEU A 211 -1.80 -2.35 16.83
CA LEU A 211 -2.07 -3.38 15.83
C LEU A 211 -1.74 -4.78 16.35
N THR A 212 -0.59 -4.94 17.02
CA THR A 212 -0.20 -6.23 17.64
C THR A 212 -1.16 -6.63 18.76
N ALA A 213 -1.56 -5.69 19.63
CA ALA A 213 -2.51 -5.96 20.70
C ALA A 213 -3.89 -6.36 20.16
N GLY A 214 -4.36 -5.68 19.12
CA GLY A 214 -5.59 -6.06 18.43
C GLY A 214 -5.49 -7.44 17.78
N ALA A 215 -4.42 -7.71 17.04
CA ALA A 215 -4.20 -8.99 16.38
C ALA A 215 -4.14 -10.18 17.37
N ALA A 216 -3.61 -9.97 18.58
CA ALA A 216 -3.58 -10.99 19.63
C ALA A 216 -4.97 -11.41 20.12
N ARG A 217 -6.01 -10.62 19.84
CA ARG A 217 -7.42 -10.87 20.21
C ARG A 217 -8.27 -11.30 19.03
N ALA A 218 -7.68 -11.65 17.88
CA ALA A 218 -8.39 -11.99 16.65
C ALA A 218 -9.38 -13.17 16.83
N THR A 219 -9.08 -14.11 17.74
CA THR A 219 -9.96 -15.25 18.04
C THR A 219 -11.19 -14.89 18.86
N GLU A 220 -11.26 -13.68 19.41
CA GLU A 220 -12.35 -13.20 20.27
C GLU A 220 -13.30 -12.26 19.52
N GLY A 221 -13.05 -12.07 18.23
CA GLY A 221 -13.92 -11.32 17.32
C GLY A 221 -13.64 -9.81 17.27
N PRO A 222 -14.33 -9.10 16.36
CA PRO A 222 -14.03 -7.71 16.02
C PRO A 222 -14.00 -6.74 17.21
N THR A 223 -14.94 -6.88 18.15
CA THR A 223 -15.06 -6.01 19.31
C THR A 223 -13.83 -6.09 20.21
N ALA A 224 -13.35 -7.31 20.48
CA ALA A 224 -12.18 -7.53 21.34
C ALA A 224 -10.89 -7.00 20.69
N VAL A 225 -10.74 -7.21 19.37
CA VAL A 225 -9.62 -6.67 18.58
C VAL A 225 -9.58 -5.15 18.65
N LEU A 226 -10.70 -4.48 18.38
CA LEU A 226 -10.77 -3.02 18.38
C LEU A 226 -10.58 -2.46 19.79
N ALA A 227 -11.12 -3.09 20.82
CA ALA A 227 -10.95 -2.66 22.22
C ALA A 227 -9.48 -2.70 22.64
N ALA A 228 -8.79 -3.82 22.43
CA ALA A 228 -7.38 -3.97 22.82
C ALA A 228 -6.47 -2.98 22.08
N ALA A 229 -6.70 -2.76 20.78
CA ALA A 229 -5.95 -1.77 20.02
C ALA A 229 -6.22 -0.33 20.53
N ARG A 230 -7.47 0.00 20.88
CA ARG A 230 -7.84 1.32 21.41
C ARG A 230 -7.21 1.60 22.76
N GLU A 231 -7.14 0.61 23.65
CA GLU A 231 -6.51 0.73 24.97
C GLU A 231 -5.04 1.13 24.86
N VAL A 232 -4.28 0.50 23.95
CA VAL A 232 -2.86 0.86 23.73
C VAL A 232 -2.71 2.30 23.25
N LEU A 233 -3.57 2.75 22.34
CA LEU A 233 -3.51 4.11 21.81
C LEU A 233 -3.89 5.16 22.87
N ALA A 234 -4.90 4.87 23.70
CA ALA A 234 -5.35 5.77 24.75
C ALA A 234 -4.29 6.03 25.84
N MET A 235 -3.33 5.12 26.01
CA MET A 235 -2.21 5.28 26.95
C MET A 235 -1.07 6.14 26.40
N GLU A 236 -1.06 6.46 25.11
CA GLU A 236 0.00 7.25 24.46
C GLU A 236 -0.49 8.66 24.16
N ALA A 237 -0.26 9.60 25.09
CA ALA A 237 -0.71 10.99 24.96
C ALA A 237 -0.16 11.74 23.74
N GLY A 238 0.95 11.26 23.14
CA GLY A 238 1.55 11.84 21.94
C GLY A 238 0.87 11.45 20.63
N VAL A 239 -0.20 10.65 20.67
CA VAL A 239 -0.90 10.13 19.48
C VAL A 239 -2.33 10.66 19.43
N ASP A 240 -2.63 11.45 18.39
CA ASP A 240 -3.97 11.92 18.06
C ASP A 240 -4.60 10.97 17.02
N LEU A 241 -5.55 10.14 17.45
CA LEU A 241 -6.15 9.10 16.61
C LEU A 241 -7.11 9.70 15.57
N ASP A 242 -6.86 9.43 14.30
CA ASP A 242 -7.79 9.76 13.21
C ASP A 242 -8.83 8.64 13.06
N TYR A 243 -8.37 7.42 12.78
CA TYR A 243 -9.23 6.25 12.79
C TYR A 243 -8.50 4.99 13.27
N LEU A 244 -9.29 4.06 13.80
CA LEU A 244 -8.92 2.67 14.07
C LEU A 244 -10.12 1.80 13.67
N THR A 245 -9.94 0.93 12.68
CA THR A 245 -11.04 0.13 12.13
C THR A 245 -10.60 -1.28 11.72
N LEU A 246 -11.57 -2.19 11.68
CA LEU A 246 -11.46 -3.48 11.02
C LEU A 246 -12.24 -3.43 9.71
N ALA A 247 -11.65 -3.98 8.66
CA ALA A 247 -12.25 -3.95 7.33
C ALA A 247 -11.97 -5.23 6.56
N ASN A 248 -12.87 -5.58 5.66
CA ASN A 248 -12.66 -6.68 4.71
C ASN A 248 -11.53 -6.30 3.71
N PRO A 249 -10.54 -7.17 3.47
CA PRO A 249 -9.41 -6.87 2.60
C PRO A 249 -9.75 -6.70 1.12
N SER A 250 -10.97 -7.04 0.71
CA SER A 250 -11.40 -6.96 -0.69
C SER A 250 -12.14 -5.66 -1.02
N ASP A 251 -12.90 -5.09 -0.09
CA ASP A 251 -13.77 -3.92 -0.34
C ASP A 251 -13.78 -2.89 0.79
N LEU A 252 -13.00 -3.11 1.85
CA LEU A 252 -12.96 -2.27 3.05
C LEU A 252 -14.31 -2.13 3.77
N GLY A 253 -15.26 -3.02 3.49
CA GLY A 253 -16.54 -3.10 4.19
C GLY A 253 -16.41 -3.75 5.57
N PRO A 254 -17.52 -3.82 6.33
CA PRO A 254 -17.55 -4.51 7.61
C PRO A 254 -17.12 -5.99 7.50
N VAL A 255 -16.42 -6.49 8.53
CA VAL A 255 -15.97 -7.88 8.60
C VAL A 255 -16.28 -8.46 9.99
N ALA A 256 -16.95 -9.60 10.02
CA ALA A 256 -17.32 -10.29 11.25
C ALA A 256 -16.42 -11.50 11.54
N GLU A 257 -15.99 -12.21 10.49
CA GLU A 257 -15.18 -13.43 10.54
C GLU A 257 -14.30 -13.54 9.29
N GLY A 258 -13.27 -14.40 9.34
CA GLY A 258 -12.38 -14.65 8.21
C GLY A 258 -11.28 -13.59 8.03
N PRO A 259 -10.65 -13.51 6.84
CA PRO A 259 -9.59 -12.55 6.56
C PRO A 259 -10.05 -11.10 6.78
N ALA A 260 -9.25 -10.33 7.52
CA ALA A 260 -9.54 -8.95 7.88
C ALA A 260 -8.26 -8.10 7.86
N LEU A 261 -8.45 -6.80 7.69
CA LEU A 261 -7.42 -5.77 7.87
C LEU A 261 -7.76 -4.96 9.12
N LEU A 262 -6.82 -4.87 10.06
CA LEU A 262 -6.86 -3.88 11.13
C LEU A 262 -6.04 -2.67 10.66
N LEU A 263 -6.68 -1.51 10.53
CA LEU A 263 -6.06 -0.28 10.01
C LEU A 263 -6.08 0.81 11.08
N VAL A 264 -4.98 1.56 11.15
CA VAL A 264 -4.86 2.74 12.00
C VAL A 264 -4.28 3.92 11.22
N ALA A 265 -4.84 5.10 11.45
CA ALA A 265 -4.23 6.37 11.07
C ALA A 265 -4.26 7.31 12.28
N ALA A 266 -3.15 8.01 12.52
CA ALA A 266 -3.04 8.94 13.63
C ALA A 266 -2.02 10.05 13.33
N ARG A 267 -2.16 11.19 13.99
CA ARG A 267 -1.16 12.27 13.99
C ARG A 267 -0.25 12.13 15.20
N VAL A 268 1.04 12.33 14.96
CA VAL A 268 2.07 12.45 16.01
C VAL A 268 2.81 13.75 15.75
N GLY A 269 2.63 14.72 16.64
CA GLY A 269 2.93 16.11 16.32
C GLY A 269 2.11 16.58 15.11
N THR A 270 2.78 17.05 14.06
CA THR A 270 2.14 17.46 12.79
C THR A 270 2.14 16.35 11.73
N THR A 271 2.79 15.22 12.00
CA THR A 271 2.95 14.15 11.01
C THR A 271 1.83 13.14 11.12
N ARG A 272 1.07 12.95 10.02
CA ARG A 272 0.04 11.91 9.93
C ARG A 272 0.66 10.61 9.44
N LEU A 273 0.56 9.57 10.27
CA LEU A 273 1.09 8.23 10.04
C LEU A 273 -0.06 7.25 9.82
N ILE A 274 0.20 6.21 9.03
CA ILE A 274 -0.71 5.10 8.80
C ILE A 274 0.04 3.79 9.01
N ASP A 275 -0.67 2.78 9.51
CA ASP A 275 -0.18 1.41 9.59
C ASP A 275 -1.36 0.43 9.53
N ASN A 276 -1.08 -0.83 9.20
CA ASN A 276 -2.08 -1.89 9.19
C ASN A 276 -1.45 -3.28 9.36
N ILE A 277 -2.29 -4.26 9.70
CA ILE A 277 -1.92 -5.68 9.72
C ILE A 277 -3.05 -6.56 9.18
N ASP A 278 -2.68 -7.60 8.43
CA ASP A 278 -3.57 -8.69 8.04
C ASP A 278 -3.80 -9.62 9.24
N LEU A 279 -5.05 -10.01 9.47
CA LEU A 279 -5.39 -11.01 10.50
C LEU A 279 -6.56 -11.90 10.02
N VAL A 280 -6.82 -12.98 10.75
CA VAL A 280 -7.97 -13.86 10.51
C VAL A 280 -8.83 -13.86 11.78
N LEU A 281 -10.05 -13.38 11.65
CA LEU A 281 -11.04 -13.38 12.72
C LEU A 281 -11.68 -14.78 12.83
N ALA A 282 -11.74 -15.32 14.05
CA ALA A 282 -12.47 -16.56 14.27
C ALA A 282 -13.98 -16.32 14.07
N GLY A 283 -14.68 -17.28 13.45
CA GLY A 283 -16.13 -17.27 13.40
C GLY A 283 -16.71 -17.36 14.81
N ALA A 284 -17.81 -16.66 15.06
CA ALA A 284 -18.50 -16.78 16.34
C ALA A 284 -18.88 -18.25 16.54
N SER A 285 -18.29 -18.91 17.54
CA SER A 285 -18.75 -20.23 17.96
C SER A 285 -20.23 -20.06 18.32
N ARG A 286 -21.14 -20.62 17.51
CA ARG A 286 -22.55 -20.71 17.89
C ARG A 286 -22.56 -21.37 19.26
N PRO A 287 -23.12 -20.77 20.32
CA PRO A 287 -23.37 -21.52 21.54
C PRO A 287 -24.15 -22.76 21.12
N ALA A 288 -23.64 -23.94 21.48
CA ALA A 288 -24.33 -25.20 21.26
C ALA A 288 -25.75 -25.01 21.81
N ALA A 289 -26.76 -25.09 20.94
CA ALA A 289 -28.13 -25.02 21.37
C ALA A 289 -28.32 -26.13 22.40
N VAL A 290 -28.46 -25.74 23.67
CA VAL A 290 -28.95 -26.62 24.71
C VAL A 290 -30.39 -26.90 24.32
N PHE A 291 -30.62 -28.01 23.63
CA PHE A 291 -31.97 -28.54 23.49
C PHE A 291 -32.42 -28.95 24.88
N ALA A 292 -33.15 -28.04 25.53
CA ALA A 292 -33.94 -28.39 26.70
C ALA A 292 -35.01 -29.38 26.24
N HIS A 293 -34.87 -30.63 26.68
CA HIS A 293 -35.94 -31.61 26.64
C HIS A 293 -37.02 -31.17 27.64
N ASP A 294 -37.96 -30.35 27.19
CA ASP A 294 -39.26 -30.28 27.85
C ASP A 294 -40.13 -31.41 27.34
N GLY A 295 -40.52 -32.26 28.29
CA GLY A 295 -41.26 -33.48 28.06
C GLY A 295 -42.64 -33.24 27.49
N TYR A 296 -43.03 -34.11 26.57
CA TYR A 296 -44.43 -34.37 26.28
C TYR A 296 -44.78 -35.73 26.90
N GLN A 297 -45.40 -35.69 28.08
CA GLN A 297 -46.25 -36.77 28.55
C GLN A 297 -47.68 -36.48 28.11
N GLY A 298 -48.35 -37.50 27.55
CA GLY A 298 -49.81 -37.58 27.65
C GLY A 298 -50.56 -37.84 26.35
N VAL A 299 -50.91 -39.13 26.20
CA VAL A 299 -52.12 -39.76 25.62
C VAL A 299 -52.61 -39.31 24.25
#